data_AF-A0A1I5HMJ2-F1
#
_entry.id   AF-A0A1I5HMJ2-F1
#
_cell.length_a   1.000
_cell.length_b   1.000
_cell.length_c   1.000
_cell.angle_alpha   90.00
_cell.angle_beta   90.00
_cell.angle_gamma   90.00
#
_symmetry.space_group_name_H-M   'P 1'
#
loop_
_entity.id
_entity.type
_entity.pdbx_description
1 polymer ?
#
loop_
_entity_poly.entity_id
_entity_poly.type
_entity_poly.pdbx_seq_one_letter_code
_entity_poly.pdbx_strand_id
1 'polypeptide(L)'
;AGAPFVSAEDTDFLFRAAGLDVAVLYDPLMVVDHHHGRRDIEDETRLLAGYSFGDGALYAKYLVSDRRALRAIVEDILAVRFDWTRPVKTHAGIKRFYWFRLRHKARGLVYFWWIALRRSMSRSIR
;
A
#
# COMPACT_ATOMS: atom_id res chain seq x y z
N ALA A 1 4.97 -13.99 -6.53
CA ALA A 1 4.16 -12.82 -6.94
C ALA A 1 3.88 -12.91 -8.44
N GLY A 2 2.63 -12.76 -8.85
CA GLY A 2 2.21 -12.71 -10.26
C GLY A 2 0.93 -11.88 -10.49
N ALA A 3 0.42 -11.25 -9.43
CA ALA A 3 -0.76 -10.40 -9.49
C ALA A 3 -0.38 -8.97 -9.93
N PRO A 4 -1.26 -8.26 -10.67
CA PRO A 4 -0.94 -6.95 -11.26
C PRO A 4 -0.51 -5.87 -10.27
N PHE A 5 -0.92 -5.97 -9.00
CA PHE A 5 -0.72 -4.94 -7.98
C PHE A 5 0.39 -5.26 -6.96
N VAL A 6 1.12 -6.37 -7.16
CA VAL A 6 2.35 -6.76 -6.43
C VAL A 6 2.17 -7.08 -4.94
N SER A 7 1.31 -6.38 -4.20
CA SER A 7 1.07 -6.57 -2.76
C SER A 7 -0.34 -6.12 -2.32
N ALA A 8 -0.59 -6.11 -1.00
CA ALA A 8 -1.81 -5.68 -0.32
C ALA A 8 -3.05 -6.61 -0.43
N GLU A 9 -2.90 -7.84 -0.92
CA GLU A 9 -3.98 -8.85 -0.98
C GLU A 9 -4.52 -9.23 0.42
N ASP A 10 -3.62 -9.34 1.40
CA ASP A 10 -3.95 -9.59 2.81
C ASP A 10 -4.73 -8.43 3.42
N THR A 11 -4.29 -7.21 3.15
CA THR A 11 -4.90 -5.98 3.64
C THR A 11 -6.26 -5.75 2.97
N ASP A 12 -6.40 -6.10 1.68
CA ASP A 12 -7.69 -6.13 0.98
C ASP A 12 -8.67 -7.09 1.66
N PHE A 13 -8.21 -8.28 2.02
CA PHE A 13 -9.02 -9.24 2.77
C PHE A 13 -9.50 -8.66 4.10
N LEU A 14 -8.62 -8.00 4.86
CA LEU A 14 -8.98 -7.33 6.11
C LEU A 14 -9.94 -6.15 5.91
N PHE A 15 -9.77 -5.35 4.85
CA PHE A 15 -10.71 -4.27 4.50
C PHE A 15 -12.10 -4.82 4.25
N ARG A 16 -12.21 -5.93 3.51
CA ARG A 16 -13.49 -6.60 3.23
C ARG A 16 -14.11 -7.18 4.50
N ALA A 17 -13.34 -7.89 5.33
CA ALA A 17 -13.84 -8.47 6.58
C ALA A 17 -14.38 -7.38 7.50
N ALA A 18 -13.60 -6.34 7.74
CA ALA A 18 -14.02 -5.22 8.58
C ALA A 18 -15.20 -4.42 7.97
N GLY A 19 -15.32 -4.35 6.65
CA GLY A 19 -16.48 -3.75 5.97
C GLY A 19 -17.77 -4.57 6.11
N LEU A 20 -17.68 -5.82 6.59
CA LEU A 20 -18.81 -6.70 6.94
C LEU A 20 -18.99 -6.79 8.47
N ASP A 21 -18.46 -5.83 9.22
CA ASP A 21 -18.48 -5.79 10.69
C ASP A 21 -17.86 -7.02 11.37
N VAL A 22 -16.99 -7.76 10.65
CA VAL A 22 -16.18 -8.82 11.26
C VAL A 22 -15.08 -8.18 12.09
N ALA A 23 -15.02 -8.54 13.37
CA ALA A 23 -13.99 -8.05 14.28
C ALA A 23 -12.59 -8.51 13.82
N VAL A 24 -11.71 -7.55 13.55
CA VAL A 24 -10.28 -7.78 13.30
C VAL A 24 -9.53 -7.46 14.58
N LEU A 25 -9.05 -8.49 15.28
CA LEU A 25 -8.38 -8.36 16.57
C LEU A 25 -6.88 -8.60 16.41
N TYR A 26 -6.09 -7.81 17.14
CA TYR A 26 -4.65 -8.02 17.29
C TYR A 26 -4.40 -8.78 18.59
N ASP A 27 -3.78 -9.95 18.49
CA ASP A 27 -3.31 -10.73 19.64
C ASP A 27 -1.77 -10.63 19.72
N PRO A 28 -1.20 -9.95 20.72
CA PRO A 28 0.25 -9.82 20.87
C PRO A 28 0.94 -11.15 21.23
N LEU A 29 0.20 -12.18 21.64
CA LEU A 29 0.75 -13.50 21.97
C LEU A 29 0.89 -14.41 20.73
N MET A 30 0.24 -14.06 19.61
CA MET A 30 0.44 -14.73 18.34
C MET A 30 1.74 -14.25 17.68
N VAL A 31 2.84 -14.93 17.98
CA VAL A 31 4.17 -14.61 17.45
C VAL A 31 4.54 -15.53 16.28
N VAL A 32 5.02 -14.95 15.19
CA VAL A 32 5.51 -15.67 14.01
C VAL A 32 6.90 -15.16 13.64
N ASP A 33 7.87 -16.07 13.55
CA ASP A 33 9.21 -15.75 13.08
C ASP A 33 9.24 -15.65 11.56
N HIS A 34 9.39 -14.41 11.05
CA HIS A 34 9.40 -14.14 9.62
C HIS A 34 10.83 -13.95 9.09
N HIS A 35 11.41 -15.02 8.53
CA HIS A 35 12.72 -14.98 7.88
C HIS A 35 12.63 -14.33 6.49
N HIS A 36 12.88 -13.02 6.44
CA HIS A 36 12.68 -12.24 5.22
C HIS A 36 13.64 -12.54 4.06
N GLY A 37 14.77 -13.21 4.31
CA GLY A 37 15.76 -13.61 3.30
C GLY A 37 16.51 -12.48 2.57
N ARG A 38 16.07 -11.22 2.67
CA ARG A 38 16.75 -10.03 2.11
C ARG A 38 18.20 -9.92 2.56
N ARG A 39 19.09 -9.62 1.59
CA ARG A 39 20.54 -9.48 1.82
C ARG A 39 21.05 -8.08 1.51
N ASP A 40 20.40 -7.39 0.58
CA ASP A 40 20.89 -6.11 0.06
C ASP A 40 19.92 -4.94 0.31
N ILE A 41 20.48 -3.73 0.35
CA ILE A 41 19.73 -2.47 0.50
C ILE A 41 18.70 -2.30 -0.64
N GLU A 42 19.05 -2.75 -1.84
CA GLU A 42 18.16 -2.68 -3.00
C GLU A 42 16.93 -3.59 -2.83
N ASP A 43 17.10 -4.77 -2.23
CA ASP A 43 15.99 -5.69 -1.97
C ASP A 43 14.97 -5.08 -1.00
N GLU A 44 15.45 -4.48 0.08
CA GLU A 44 14.60 -3.76 1.02
C GLU A 44 13.87 -2.60 0.34
N THR A 45 14.61 -1.80 -0.44
CA THR A 45 14.05 -0.64 -1.14
C THR A 45 12.97 -1.06 -2.15
N ARG A 46 13.22 -2.11 -2.93
CA ARG A 46 12.27 -2.66 -3.89
C ARG A 46 11.04 -3.24 -3.20
N LEU A 47 11.22 -3.91 -2.06
CA LEU A 47 10.11 -4.44 -1.27
C LEU A 47 9.22 -3.31 -0.74
N LEU A 48 9.80 -2.29 -0.10
CA LEU A 48 9.05 -1.15 0.43
C LEU A 48 8.35 -0.35 -0.67
N ALA A 49 8.96 -0.27 -1.87
CA ALA A 49 8.32 0.28 -3.05
C ALA A 49 7.09 -0.57 -3.46
N GLY A 50 7.23 -1.89 -3.48
CA GLY A 50 6.14 -2.83 -3.79
C GLY A 50 4.98 -2.75 -2.81
N TYR A 51 5.26 -2.65 -1.50
CA TYR A 51 4.24 -2.42 -0.47
C TYR A 51 3.53 -1.08 -0.66
N SER A 52 4.30 -0.01 -0.86
CA SER A 52 3.72 1.32 -1.09
C SER A 52 2.88 1.37 -2.37
N PHE A 53 3.31 0.68 -3.42
CA PHE A 53 2.52 0.57 -4.66
C PHE A 53 1.20 -0.18 -4.44
N GLY A 54 1.23 -1.31 -3.73
CA GLY A 54 0.03 -2.08 -3.39
C GLY A 54 -0.95 -1.28 -2.52
N ASP A 55 -0.44 -0.58 -1.48
CA ASP A 55 -1.23 0.35 -0.66
C ASP A 55 -1.98 1.37 -1.53
N GLY A 56 -1.28 1.96 -2.51
CA GLY A 56 -1.87 2.92 -3.44
C GLY A 56 -3.01 2.35 -4.28
N ALA A 57 -2.82 1.16 -4.83
CA ALA A 57 -3.86 0.46 -5.60
C ALA A 57 -5.05 0.07 -4.71
N LEU A 58 -4.79 -0.37 -3.48
CA LEU A 58 -5.82 -0.66 -2.48
C LEU A 58 -6.65 0.59 -2.16
N TYR A 59 -6.00 1.73 -1.89
CA TYR A 59 -6.72 2.96 -1.61
C TYR A 59 -7.59 3.40 -2.79
N ALA A 60 -7.11 3.22 -4.01
CA ALA A 60 -7.88 3.53 -5.22
C ALA A 60 -9.13 2.66 -5.38
N LYS A 61 -9.06 1.39 -4.99
CA LYS A 61 -10.20 0.46 -4.98
C LYS A 61 -11.29 0.90 -4.01
N TYR A 62 -10.89 1.46 -2.86
CA TYR A 62 -11.80 1.80 -1.77
C TYR A 62 -12.12 3.30 -1.64
N LEU A 63 -11.54 4.15 -2.49
CA LEU A 63 -11.57 5.61 -2.35
C LEU A 63 -12.98 6.19 -2.14
N VAL A 64 -13.98 5.60 -2.80
CA VAL A 64 -15.38 6.06 -2.78
C VAL A 64 -16.28 5.20 -1.89
N SER A 65 -15.90 3.96 -1.62
CA SER A 65 -16.74 2.99 -0.89
C SER A 65 -16.39 2.89 0.59
N ASP A 66 -15.20 3.35 0.99
CA ASP A 66 -14.73 3.23 2.37
C ASP A 66 -13.89 4.44 2.81
N ARG A 67 -14.39 5.15 3.83
CA ARG A 67 -13.75 6.35 4.38
C ARG A 67 -12.35 6.09 4.95
N ARG A 68 -12.03 4.84 5.32
CA ARG A 68 -10.70 4.46 5.81
C ARG A 68 -9.62 4.68 4.74
N ALA A 69 -9.95 4.46 3.47
CA ALA A 69 -9.01 4.69 2.37
C ALA A 69 -8.70 6.18 2.21
N LEU A 70 -9.72 7.04 2.22
CA LEU A 70 -9.52 8.50 2.16
C LEU A 70 -8.69 9.00 3.35
N ARG A 71 -9.01 8.51 4.55
CA ARG A 71 -8.26 8.84 5.76
C ARG A 71 -6.78 8.45 5.64
N ALA A 72 -6.49 7.24 5.16
CA ALA A 72 -5.12 6.77 4.97
C ALA A 72 -4.34 7.65 3.97
N ILE A 73 -4.98 8.06 2.86
CA ILE A 73 -4.38 8.98 1.88
C ILE A 73 -4.02 10.31 2.55
N VAL A 74 -4.95 10.91 3.30
CA VAL A 74 -4.71 12.19 4.00
C VAL A 74 -3.58 12.04 5.01
N GLU A 75 -3.57 10.96 5.80
CA GLU A 75 -2.51 10.67 6.77
C GLU A 75 -1.14 10.52 6.09
N ASP A 76 -1.03 9.84 4.95
CA ASP A 76 0.21 9.73 4.19
C ASP A 76 0.71 11.08 3.64
N ILE A 77 -0.19 11.91 3.13
CA ILE A 77 0.15 13.26 2.64
C ILE A 77 0.70 14.09 3.80
N LEU A 78 -0.02 14.12 4.93
CA LEU A 78 0.42 14.85 6.11
C LEU A 78 1.71 14.28 6.69
N ALA A 79 1.96 12.99 6.53
CA ALA A 79 3.17 12.35 7.05
C ALA A 79 4.44 12.77 6.32
N VAL A 80 4.37 13.34 5.11
CA VAL A 80 5.54 13.86 4.38
C VAL A 80 6.34 14.86 5.21
N ARG A 81 5.68 15.68 6.05
CA ARG A 81 6.35 16.64 6.95
C ARG A 81 7.33 15.98 7.92
N PHE A 82 7.17 14.69 8.19
CA PHE A 82 8.03 13.93 9.08
C PHE A 82 9.38 13.60 8.48
N ASP A 83 9.55 13.68 7.16
CA ASP A 83 10.88 13.59 6.54
C ASP A 83 11.82 14.71 7.00
N TRP A 84 11.28 15.82 7.50
CA TRP A 84 12.07 16.94 8.07
C TRP A 84 12.06 16.96 9.59
N THR A 85 10.91 16.69 10.22
CA THR A 85 10.75 16.83 11.67
C THR A 85 11.16 15.59 12.47
N ARG A 86 11.03 14.39 11.88
CA ARG A 86 11.36 13.10 12.51
C ARG A 86 11.75 12.04 11.46
N PRO A 87 12.86 12.24 10.73
CA PRO A 87 13.21 11.38 9.60
C PRO A 87 13.46 9.92 10.05
N VAL A 88 12.90 8.98 9.31
CA VAL A 88 13.19 7.54 9.47
C VAL A 88 14.57 7.25 8.88
N LYS A 89 15.49 6.74 9.71
CA LYS A 89 16.87 6.44 9.31
C LYS A 89 17.17 4.94 9.22
N THR A 90 16.21 4.09 9.55
CA THR A 90 16.38 2.62 9.58
C THR A 90 16.63 2.01 8.20
N HIS A 91 16.14 2.65 7.13
CA HIS A 91 16.22 2.14 5.76
C HIS A 91 17.33 2.87 4.99
N ALA A 92 18.52 2.28 4.92
CA ALA A 92 19.72 2.93 4.37
C ALA A 92 19.54 3.43 2.92
N GLY A 93 18.73 2.74 2.11
CA GLY A 93 18.47 3.10 0.71
C GLY A 93 17.48 4.26 0.52
N ILE A 94 16.86 4.76 1.59
CA ILE A 94 15.74 5.70 1.50
C ILE A 94 15.98 6.92 2.39
N LYS A 95 16.35 8.05 1.78
CA LYS A 95 16.64 9.31 2.52
C LYS A 95 15.39 10.05 3.02
N ARG A 96 14.31 10.02 2.25
CA ARG A 96 13.02 10.69 2.54
C ARG A 96 11.93 9.63 2.51
N PHE A 97 11.72 8.99 3.65
CA PHE A 97 10.90 7.78 3.76
C PHE A 97 9.43 8.03 3.43
N TYR A 98 8.84 9.10 3.98
CA TYR A 98 7.42 9.37 3.77
C TYR A 98 7.15 9.84 2.34
N TRP A 99 8.02 10.68 1.77
CA TRP A 99 7.96 11.03 0.35
C TRP A 99 8.16 9.81 -0.57
N PHE A 100 9.09 8.92 -0.21
CA PHE A 100 9.31 7.66 -0.93
C PHE A 100 8.08 6.76 -0.92
N ARG A 101 7.34 6.69 0.19
CA ARG A 101 6.09 5.92 0.24
C ARG A 101 5.00 6.59 -0.59
N LEU A 102 4.79 7.89 -0.38
CA LEU A 102 3.74 8.65 -1.05
C LEU A 102 3.86 8.58 -2.58
N ARG A 103 5.07 8.74 -3.14
CA ARG A 103 5.28 8.67 -4.60
C ARG A 103 4.87 7.30 -5.18
N HIS A 104 5.12 6.20 -4.45
CA HIS A 104 4.80 4.86 -4.93
C HIS A 104 3.33 4.52 -4.73
N LYS A 105 2.73 5.00 -3.63
CA LYS A 105 1.27 4.96 -3.44
C LYS A 105 0.54 5.70 -4.56
N ALA A 106 0.99 6.91 -4.93
CA ALA A 106 0.41 7.65 -6.05
C ALA A 106 0.50 6.86 -7.36
N ARG A 107 1.62 6.19 -7.64
CA ARG A 107 1.78 5.31 -8.81
C ARG A 107 0.82 4.13 -8.79
N GLY A 108 0.67 3.47 -7.65
CA GLY A 108 -0.28 2.37 -7.47
C GLY A 108 -1.73 2.79 -7.70
N LEU A 109 -2.10 3.96 -7.16
CA LEU A 109 -3.43 4.54 -7.32
C LEU A 109 -3.76 4.81 -8.79
N VAL A 110 -2.86 5.50 -9.49
CA VAL A 110 -3.02 5.81 -10.92
C VAL A 110 -3.08 4.52 -11.75
N TYR A 111 -2.22 3.56 -11.45
CA TYR A 111 -2.17 2.30 -12.19
C TYR A 111 -3.46 1.46 -12.04
N PHE A 112 -4.05 1.44 -10.85
CA PHE A 112 -5.33 0.77 -10.61
C PHE A 112 -6.44 1.35 -11.50
N TRP A 113 -6.60 2.67 -11.55
CA TRP A 113 -7.62 3.30 -12.41
C TRP A 113 -7.31 3.18 -13.89
N TRP A 114 -6.04 3.24 -14.29
CA TRP A 114 -5.64 2.95 -15.66
C TRP A 114 -6.12 1.56 -16.11
N ILE A 115 -5.91 0.53 -15.28
CA ILE A 115 -6.39 -0.83 -15.57
C ILE A 115 -7.92 -0.88 -15.59
N ALA A 116 -8.58 -0.26 -14.61
CA ALA A 116 -10.04 -0.27 -14.51
C ALA A 116 -10.70 0.36 -15.74
N LEU A 117 -10.20 1.51 -16.20
CA LEU A 117 -10.67 2.20 -17.40
C LEU A 117 -10.45 1.37 -18.66
N ARG A 118 -9.26 0.79 -18.84
CA ARG A 118 -8.97 -0.09 -19.98
C ARG A 118 -9.93 -1.29 -20.05
N ARG A 119 -10.19 -1.93 -18.90
CA ARG A 119 -11.14 -3.05 -18.82
C ARG A 119 -12.57 -2.64 -19.16
N SER A 120 -13.00 -1.45 -18.73
CA SER A 120 -14.32 -0.90 -19.06
C SER A 120 -14.46 -0.66 -20.57
N MET A 121 -13.46 -0.06 -21.21
CA MET A 121 -13.47 0.19 -22.66
C MET A 121 -13.50 -1.12 -23.46
N SER A 122 -12.71 -2.14 -23.08
CA SER A 122 -12.72 -3.44 -23.76
C SER A 122 -14.03 -4.21 -23.61
N ARG A 123 -14.83 -3.95 -22.57
CA ARG A 123 -16.17 -4.53 -22.40
C ARG A 123 -17.24 -3.84 -23.23
N SER A 124 -17.05 -2.56 -23.58
CA SER A 124 -18.02 -1.78 -24.37
C SER A 124 -17.92 -2.02 -25.89
N ILE A 125 -16.87 -2.71 -26.34
CA ILE A 125 -16.59 -3.01 -27.77
C ILE A 125 -17.00 -4.46 -28.13
N ARG A 126 -17.42 -5.26 -27.16
CA ARG A 126 -18.00 -6.60 -27.36
C ARG A 126 -19.50 -6.54 -27.14
#